data_AF-A0A9J6BCF5-F1
#
_entry.id   AF-A0A9J6BCF5-F1
#
_cell.length_a   1.000
_cell.length_b   1.000
_cell.length_c   1.000
_cell.angle_alpha   90.00
_cell.angle_beta   90.00
_cell.angle_gamma   90.00
#
_symmetry.space_group_name_H-M   'P 1'
#
loop_
_entity.id
_entity.type
_entity.pdbx_description
1 polymer ?
#
loop_
_entity_poly.entity_id
_entity_poly.type
_entity_poly.pdbx_seq_one_letter_code
_entity_poly.pdbx_strand_id
1 'polypeptide(L)'
;MEKCFVMNVTGSNYLNNAILSPISIDISLSILLIGSSGLTFKQLLTGLKYPTNYSINLIQSNSFLLIKSMKKAGGIEYATKIYVNEKFSLQNVYKSAIQKYFHSGIETMNFSDRQKSANTINDFISTSTNGMIENMLKESDINLDSSFILINCIYFKGIWVNQFNKNKTTEDDFMVNETYSIKIPFMKTKAKFKFGFINELNGSSVIELPYANSNLTLTIVLPSKDIDLNNLIQLSKNYDWKNLSNRLRNQTLSVEIPKFNATINQFLNRPLIKMGMDSLFDSSTAQLNHIVHNNGTPIRVTLDYLYHQAVINIDEEGTTAAATTAASSRSMPITFLATKPFLYLLRTSSTIYFIGHFTGKN
;
A
#
# COMPACT_ATOMS: atom_id res chain seq x y z
N MET A 1 1.18 6.28 11.66
CA MET A 1 2.26 5.64 10.88
C MET A 1 2.46 6.21 9.46
N GLU A 2 1.39 6.40 8.67
CA GLU A 2 1.40 6.58 7.20
C GLU A 2 2.49 7.52 6.64
N LYS A 3 2.70 8.69 7.25
CA LYS A 3 3.50 9.79 6.70
C LYS A 3 5.03 9.59 6.73
N CYS A 4 5.56 8.87 7.74
CA CYS A 4 6.99 8.58 7.86
C CYS A 4 7.38 7.26 7.18
N PHE A 5 6.43 6.33 7.11
CA PHE A 5 6.66 4.98 6.61
C PHE A 5 6.96 4.96 5.10
N VAL A 6 6.22 5.77 4.33
CA VAL A 6 6.38 5.90 2.86
C VAL A 6 7.84 6.15 2.45
N MET A 7 8.53 7.08 3.12
CA MET A 7 9.91 7.42 2.74
C MET A 7 10.94 6.38 3.18
N ASN A 8 10.77 5.78 4.36
CA ASN A 8 11.73 4.78 4.83
C ASN A 8 11.68 3.50 3.99
N VAL A 9 10.52 3.22 3.40
CA VAL A 9 10.24 2.11 2.48
C VAL A 9 10.72 2.43 1.06
N THR A 10 10.31 3.55 0.49
CA THR A 10 10.66 3.92 -0.89
C THR A 10 12.11 4.40 -1.06
N GLY A 11 12.82 4.65 0.05
CA GLY A 11 14.20 5.16 0.05
C GLY A 11 14.28 6.61 -0.44
N SER A 12 15.50 7.15 -0.51
CA SER A 12 15.77 8.48 -1.08
C SER A 12 15.84 8.49 -2.61
N ASN A 13 15.44 7.39 -3.27
CA ASN A 13 15.63 7.20 -4.70
C ASN A 13 14.30 7.38 -5.46
N TYR A 14 13.86 8.65 -5.53
CA TYR A 14 12.63 9.10 -6.20
C TYR A 14 12.70 9.03 -7.74
N LEU A 15 13.58 8.19 -8.27
CA LEU A 15 13.82 8.01 -9.71
C LEU A 15 12.95 6.90 -10.32
N ASN A 16 12.28 6.10 -9.48
CA ASN A 16 11.44 4.99 -9.90
C ASN A 16 10.03 5.17 -9.33
N ASN A 17 9.03 4.61 -10.03
CA ASN A 17 7.69 4.48 -9.49
C ASN A 17 7.76 3.78 -8.13
N ALA A 18 6.99 4.28 -7.17
CA ALA A 18 6.89 3.62 -5.90
C ALA A 18 5.45 3.64 -5.41
N ILE A 19 5.09 2.58 -4.69
CA ILE A 19 3.80 2.40 -4.07
C ILE A 19 4.00 1.71 -2.73
N LEU A 20 3.09 1.95 -1.80
CA LEU A 20 2.92 1.10 -0.63
C LEU A 20 1.48 1.19 -0.14
N SER A 21 1.13 0.25 0.74
CA SER A 21 -0.13 0.30 1.49
C SER A 21 0.12 0.51 2.98
N PRO A 22 0.02 1.76 3.48
CA PRO A 22 0.22 2.04 4.89
C PRO A 22 -0.69 1.22 5.81
N ILE A 23 -1.96 1.06 5.42
CA ILE A 23 -2.96 0.30 6.19
C ILE A 23 -2.61 -1.19 6.24
N SER A 24 -2.16 -1.78 5.14
CA SER A 24 -1.76 -3.20 5.08
C SER A 24 -0.58 -3.49 6.00
N ILE A 25 0.36 -2.54 6.07
CA ILE A 25 1.55 -2.64 6.90
C ILE A 25 1.21 -2.38 8.38
N ASP A 26 0.33 -1.42 8.67
CA ASP A 26 -0.18 -1.15 10.02
C ASP A 26 -0.82 -2.41 10.63
N ILE A 27 -1.63 -3.13 9.83
CA ILE A 27 -2.23 -4.41 10.23
C ILE A 27 -1.15 -5.48 10.45
N SER A 28 -0.15 -5.58 9.56
CA SER A 28 0.95 -6.53 9.69
C SER A 28 1.79 -6.29 10.94
N LEU A 29 2.05 -5.03 11.28
CA LEU A 29 2.75 -4.66 12.50
C LEU A 29 1.87 -4.88 13.74
N SER A 30 0.55 -4.73 13.62
CA SER A 30 -0.41 -5.05 14.68
C SER A 30 -0.46 -6.55 14.99
N ILE A 31 -0.27 -7.42 13.98
CA ILE A 31 -0.10 -8.88 14.15
C ILE A 31 1.12 -9.21 15.01
N LEU A 32 2.24 -8.52 14.77
CA LEU A 32 3.45 -8.66 15.59
C LEU A 32 3.23 -8.10 16.99
N LEU A 33 2.54 -6.95 17.08
CA LEU A 33 2.31 -6.23 18.33
C LEU A 33 1.55 -7.10 19.33
N ILE A 34 0.46 -7.76 18.91
CA ILE A 34 -0.31 -8.63 19.81
C ILE A 34 0.43 -9.94 20.18
N GLY A 35 1.50 -10.28 19.46
CA GLY A 35 2.40 -11.41 19.76
C GLY A 35 3.61 -11.02 20.61
N SER A 36 3.78 -9.73 20.90
CA SER A 36 4.98 -9.17 21.52
C SER A 36 4.78 -8.73 22.97
N SER A 37 5.88 -8.64 23.71
CA SER A 37 5.92 -8.05 25.06
C SER A 37 7.13 -7.12 25.22
N GLY A 38 7.24 -6.47 26.40
CA GLY A 38 8.42 -5.72 26.82
C GLY A 38 8.90 -4.64 25.84
N LEU A 39 10.19 -4.69 25.46
CA LEU A 39 10.83 -3.73 24.57
C LEU A 39 10.24 -3.78 23.15
N THR A 40 10.06 -4.98 22.60
CA THR A 40 9.48 -5.17 21.26
C THR A 40 8.09 -4.56 21.15
N PHE A 41 7.24 -4.78 22.15
CA PHE A 41 5.91 -4.18 22.22
C PHE A 41 5.97 -2.64 22.23
N LYS A 42 6.87 -2.05 23.04
CA LYS A 42 7.04 -0.60 23.14
C LYS A 42 7.55 0.02 21.83
N GLN A 43 8.51 -0.62 21.17
CA GLN A 43 9.05 -0.18 19.87
C GLN A 43 7.96 -0.21 18.80
N LEU A 44 7.18 -1.30 18.72
CA LEU A 44 6.06 -1.41 17.79
C LEU A 44 5.00 -0.33 18.05
N LEU A 45 4.54 -0.14 19.29
CA LEU A 45 3.58 0.93 19.63
C LEU A 45 4.07 2.31 19.18
N THR A 46 5.33 2.61 19.47
CA THR A 46 5.96 3.90 19.12
C THR A 46 6.04 4.07 17.60
N GLY A 47 6.46 3.03 16.87
CA GLY A 47 6.53 3.02 15.41
C GLY A 47 5.17 3.17 14.73
N LEU A 48 4.14 2.52 15.30
CA LEU A 48 2.74 2.66 14.90
C LEU A 48 2.17 4.05 15.21
N LYS A 49 2.79 4.77 16.15
CA LYS A 49 2.27 6.00 16.77
C LYS A 49 0.94 5.75 17.49
N TYR A 50 0.80 4.57 18.07
CA TYR A 50 -0.33 4.25 18.95
C TYR A 50 -0.09 4.86 20.34
N PRO A 51 -1.15 5.25 21.07
CA PRO A 51 -1.04 5.67 22.46
C PRO A 51 -0.31 4.65 23.33
N THR A 52 0.38 5.09 24.39
CA THR A 52 1.12 4.17 25.27
C THR A 52 0.21 3.22 26.06
N ASN A 53 -1.04 3.59 26.27
CA ASN A 53 -2.08 2.79 26.95
C ASN A 53 -2.97 2.00 25.98
N TYR A 54 -2.55 1.82 24.72
CA TYR A 54 -3.36 1.17 23.71
C TYR A 54 -3.48 -0.33 24.01
N SER A 55 -4.70 -0.77 24.32
CA SER A 55 -4.95 -2.15 24.73
C SER A 55 -4.94 -3.11 23.54
N ILE A 56 -4.58 -4.38 23.80
CA ILE A 56 -4.62 -5.46 22.80
C ILE A 56 -6.01 -5.57 22.16
N ASN A 57 -7.08 -5.41 22.95
CA ASN A 57 -8.47 -5.45 22.44
C ASN A 57 -8.77 -4.31 21.46
N LEU A 58 -8.23 -3.09 21.71
CA LEU A 58 -8.36 -1.97 20.78
C LEU A 58 -7.58 -2.22 19.49
N ILE A 59 -6.36 -2.76 19.59
CA ILE A 59 -5.53 -3.13 18.42
C ILE A 59 -6.27 -4.14 17.55
N GLN A 60 -6.81 -5.19 18.16
CA GLN A 60 -7.55 -6.26 17.50
C GLN A 60 -8.83 -5.74 16.83
N SER A 61 -9.65 -4.97 17.57
CA SER A 61 -10.91 -4.43 17.04
C SER A 61 -10.67 -3.42 15.91
N ASN A 62 -9.67 -2.54 16.03
CA ASN A 62 -9.32 -1.60 14.96
C ASN A 62 -8.78 -2.30 13.73
N SER A 63 -7.90 -3.30 13.89
CA SER A 63 -7.41 -4.11 12.77
C SER A 63 -8.57 -4.80 12.02
N PHE A 64 -9.51 -5.37 12.77
CA PHE A 64 -10.72 -5.98 12.21
C PHE A 64 -11.57 -4.98 11.42
N LEU A 65 -11.76 -3.76 11.95
CA LEU A 65 -12.49 -2.69 11.27
C LEU A 65 -11.78 -2.23 9.98
N LEU A 66 -10.45 -2.11 10.00
CA LEU A 66 -9.65 -1.75 8.84
C LEU A 66 -9.78 -2.81 7.72
N ILE A 67 -9.68 -4.09 8.08
CA ILE A 67 -9.86 -5.19 7.12
C ILE A 67 -11.29 -5.22 6.55
N LYS A 68 -12.30 -5.03 7.41
CA LYS A 68 -13.69 -4.93 6.96
C LYS A 68 -13.89 -3.73 6.03
N SER A 69 -13.21 -2.62 6.29
CA SER A 69 -13.23 -1.42 5.45
C SER A 69 -12.61 -1.69 4.07
N MET A 70 -11.46 -2.39 4.01
CA MET A 70 -10.84 -2.80 2.74
C MET A 70 -11.79 -3.66 1.90
N LYS A 71 -12.39 -4.69 2.50
CA LYS A 71 -13.36 -5.56 1.81
C LYS A 71 -14.59 -4.78 1.32
N LYS A 72 -15.10 -3.84 2.13
CA LYS A 72 -16.26 -3.01 1.76
C LYS A 72 -15.93 -1.97 0.69
N ALA A 73 -14.67 -1.52 0.62
CA ALA A 73 -14.26 -0.51 -0.34
C ALA A 73 -14.40 -1.02 -1.79
N GLY A 74 -14.31 -2.33 -2.03
CA GLY A 74 -14.44 -2.95 -3.35
C GLY A 74 -13.18 -2.81 -4.18
N GLY A 75 -12.81 -3.88 -4.90
CA GLY A 75 -11.61 -3.91 -5.75
C GLY A 75 -10.27 -4.04 -5.01
N ILE A 76 -10.27 -4.05 -3.67
CA ILE A 76 -9.07 -4.32 -2.84
C ILE A 76 -9.09 -5.79 -2.42
N GLU A 77 -8.06 -6.53 -2.84
CA GLU A 77 -7.72 -7.84 -2.31
C GLU A 77 -6.58 -7.69 -1.30
N TYR A 78 -6.76 -8.21 -0.09
CA TYR A 78 -5.79 -8.15 0.99
C TYR A 78 -5.61 -9.53 1.59
N ALA A 79 -4.35 -9.95 1.71
CA ALA A 79 -3.98 -11.22 2.31
C ALA A 79 -2.71 -11.08 3.15
N THR A 80 -2.76 -11.68 4.33
CA THR A 80 -1.58 -11.82 5.18
C THR A 80 -1.47 -13.27 5.61
N LYS A 81 -0.24 -13.77 5.68
CA LYS A 81 0.04 -15.11 6.17
C LYS A 81 1.29 -15.13 7.03
N ILE A 82 1.19 -15.87 8.12
CA ILE A 82 2.24 -16.09 9.11
C ILE A 82 2.73 -17.52 8.96
N TYR A 83 4.04 -17.68 8.84
CA TYR A 83 4.71 -18.97 8.82
C TYR A 83 5.63 -19.08 10.04
N VAL A 84 5.43 -20.12 10.83
CA VAL A 84 6.18 -20.36 12.07
C VAL A 84 6.94 -21.67 11.96
N ASN A 85 8.16 -21.73 12.52
CA ASN A 85 8.95 -22.94 12.45
C ASN A 85 8.23 -24.10 13.16
N GLU A 86 8.10 -25.25 12.50
CA GLU A 86 7.42 -26.43 13.03
C GLU A 86 8.08 -27.04 14.27
N LYS A 87 9.33 -26.64 14.58
CA LYS A 87 10.02 -26.98 15.83
C LYS A 87 9.32 -26.41 17.07
N PHE A 88 8.40 -25.46 16.89
CA PHE A 88 7.68 -24.79 17.97
C PHE A 88 6.17 -25.02 17.88
N SER A 89 5.51 -25.01 19.03
CA SER A 89 4.06 -25.08 19.10
C SER A 89 3.46 -23.67 19.17
N LEU A 90 2.41 -23.43 18.38
CA LEU A 90 1.68 -22.15 18.38
C LEU A 90 0.85 -21.97 19.65
N GLN A 91 0.88 -20.76 20.20
CA GLN A 91 -0.03 -20.37 21.28
C GLN A 91 -1.46 -20.27 20.75
N ASN A 92 -2.39 -21.06 21.32
CA ASN A 92 -3.79 -21.10 20.87
C ASN A 92 -4.49 -19.74 20.97
N VAL A 93 -4.17 -18.95 21.99
CA VAL A 93 -4.72 -17.60 22.18
C VAL A 93 -4.31 -16.69 21.02
N TYR A 94 -3.03 -16.71 20.63
CA TYR A 94 -2.51 -15.94 19.51
C TYR A 94 -3.14 -16.40 18.19
N LYS A 95 -3.12 -17.71 17.91
CA LYS A 95 -3.73 -18.29 16.71
C LYS A 95 -5.21 -17.88 16.56
N SER A 96 -5.97 -17.96 17.65
CA SER A 96 -7.40 -17.57 17.66
C SER A 96 -7.59 -16.07 17.39
N ALA A 97 -6.73 -15.22 17.96
CA ALA A 97 -6.78 -13.78 17.72
C ALA A 97 -6.46 -13.43 16.25
N ILE A 98 -5.44 -14.06 15.66
CA ILE A 98 -5.07 -13.89 14.25
C ILE A 98 -6.23 -14.26 13.32
N GLN A 99 -6.83 -15.42 13.53
CA GLN A 99 -7.95 -15.88 12.70
C GLN A 99 -9.18 -14.99 12.86
N LYS A 100 -9.52 -14.60 14.10
CA LYS A 100 -10.74 -13.84 14.41
C LYS A 100 -10.67 -12.37 13.97
N TYR A 101 -9.57 -11.69 14.27
CA TYR A 101 -9.49 -10.22 14.11
C TYR A 101 -8.72 -9.80 12.87
N PHE A 102 -7.74 -10.58 12.44
CA PHE A 102 -6.87 -10.25 11.31
C PHE A 102 -7.27 -10.97 10.02
N HIS A 103 -8.17 -11.97 10.10
CA HIS A 103 -8.55 -12.85 8.98
C HIS A 103 -7.32 -13.38 8.22
N SER A 104 -6.23 -13.60 8.95
CA SER A 104 -4.93 -14.00 8.40
C SER A 104 -4.71 -15.49 8.62
N GLY A 105 -4.02 -16.12 7.67
CA GLY A 105 -3.54 -17.49 7.85
C GLY A 105 -2.38 -17.51 8.85
N ILE A 106 -2.31 -18.58 9.66
CA ILE A 106 -1.14 -18.90 10.47
C ILE A 106 -0.93 -20.42 10.44
N GLU A 107 0.27 -20.83 10.04
CA GLU A 107 0.62 -22.24 9.94
C GLU A 107 2.09 -22.49 10.30
N THR A 108 2.36 -23.74 10.66
CA THR A 108 3.72 -24.22 10.88
C THR A 108 4.36 -24.63 9.56
N MET A 109 5.67 -24.44 9.43
CA MET A 109 6.44 -24.71 8.22
C MET A 109 7.79 -25.31 8.56
N ASN A 110 8.23 -26.28 7.75
CA ASN A 110 9.56 -26.86 7.82
C ASN A 110 10.57 -26.00 7.05
N PHE A 111 11.19 -25.02 7.72
CA PHE A 111 12.21 -24.18 7.10
C PHE A 111 13.52 -24.92 6.76
N SER A 112 13.71 -26.17 7.20
CA SER A 112 14.85 -26.99 6.77
C SER A 112 14.70 -27.46 5.33
N ASP A 113 13.47 -27.63 4.83
CA ASP A 113 13.17 -27.80 3.41
C ASP A 113 12.93 -26.43 2.76
N ARG A 114 14.03 -25.73 2.48
CA ARG A 114 14.01 -24.35 1.98
C ARG A 114 13.31 -24.21 0.64
N GLN A 115 13.49 -25.16 -0.27
CA GLN A 115 12.89 -25.09 -1.61
C GLN A 115 11.37 -25.24 -1.51
N LYS A 116 10.88 -26.21 -0.74
CA LYS A 116 9.45 -26.38 -0.50
C LYS A 116 8.85 -25.17 0.24
N SER A 117 9.57 -24.62 1.21
CA SER A 117 9.16 -23.42 1.94
C SER A 117 9.03 -22.20 1.02
N ALA A 118 10.04 -21.95 0.18
CA ALA A 118 10.01 -20.88 -0.81
C ALA A 118 8.84 -21.05 -1.80
N ASN A 119 8.63 -22.26 -2.33
CA ASN A 119 7.50 -22.56 -3.22
C ASN A 119 6.16 -22.30 -2.53
N THR A 120 5.98 -22.79 -1.30
CA THR A 120 4.73 -22.59 -0.54
C THR A 120 4.41 -21.11 -0.30
N ILE A 121 5.44 -20.30 -0.02
CA ILE A 121 5.26 -18.85 0.17
C ILE A 121 4.98 -18.18 -1.18
N ASN A 122 5.66 -18.56 -2.26
CA ASN A 122 5.43 -18.03 -3.59
C ASN A 122 4.02 -18.37 -4.11
N ASP A 123 3.50 -19.57 -3.83
CA ASP A 123 2.14 -19.97 -4.20
C ASP A 123 1.10 -19.10 -3.48
N PHE A 124 1.34 -18.81 -2.20
CA PHE A 124 0.50 -17.88 -1.44
C PHE A 124 0.54 -16.45 -2.03
N ILE A 125 1.73 -15.96 -2.38
CA ILE A 125 1.93 -14.65 -3.02
C ILE A 125 1.20 -14.59 -4.37
N SER A 126 1.41 -15.57 -5.24
CA SER A 126 0.79 -15.65 -6.56
C SER A 126 -0.73 -15.71 -6.46
N THR A 127 -1.26 -16.58 -5.60
CA THR A 127 -2.71 -16.66 -5.36
C THR A 127 -3.28 -15.33 -4.85
N SER A 128 -2.58 -14.68 -3.91
CA SER A 128 -3.02 -13.41 -3.32
C SER A 128 -2.93 -12.23 -4.29
N THR A 129 -2.21 -12.38 -5.39
CA THR A 129 -2.01 -11.34 -6.42
C THR A 129 -2.60 -11.74 -7.77
N ASN A 130 -3.49 -12.74 -7.81
CA ASN A 130 -4.10 -13.25 -9.04
C ASN A 130 -3.08 -13.64 -10.14
N GLY A 131 -1.95 -14.22 -9.74
CA GLY A 131 -0.88 -14.64 -10.64
C GLY A 131 0.00 -13.52 -11.17
N MET A 132 -0.19 -12.27 -10.71
CA MET A 132 0.65 -11.15 -11.19
C MET A 132 2.10 -11.25 -10.72
N ILE A 133 2.33 -11.93 -9.59
CA ILE A 133 3.68 -12.06 -9.02
C ILE A 133 3.96 -13.52 -8.69
N GLU A 134 4.96 -14.06 -9.36
CA GLU A 134 5.38 -15.45 -9.24
C GLU A 134 6.86 -15.52 -8.89
N ASN A 135 7.26 -16.60 -8.20
CA ASN A 135 8.67 -16.96 -7.97
C ASN A 135 9.51 -15.84 -7.35
N MET A 136 8.93 -15.05 -6.45
CA MET A 136 9.62 -13.93 -5.82
C MET A 136 10.73 -14.40 -4.88
N LEU A 137 10.43 -15.33 -3.97
CA LEU A 137 11.41 -15.87 -3.04
C LEU A 137 12.16 -17.03 -3.67
N LYS A 138 13.47 -17.02 -3.51
CA LYS A 138 14.36 -18.13 -3.85
C LYS A 138 14.61 -18.98 -2.62
N GLU A 139 15.13 -20.19 -2.83
CA GLU A 139 15.60 -21.04 -1.72
C GLU A 139 16.59 -20.31 -0.80
N SER A 140 17.44 -19.44 -1.36
CA SER A 140 18.42 -18.64 -0.62
C SER A 140 17.80 -17.60 0.31
N ASP A 141 16.52 -17.24 0.10
CA ASP A 141 15.83 -16.25 0.92
C ASP A 141 15.17 -16.88 2.16
N ILE A 142 15.19 -18.22 2.28
CA ILE A 142 14.69 -18.95 3.44
C ILE A 142 15.87 -19.34 4.34
N ASN A 143 15.89 -18.83 5.57
CA ASN A 143 16.90 -19.21 6.55
C ASN A 143 16.49 -20.53 7.25
N LEU A 144 17.45 -21.44 7.45
CA LEU A 144 17.18 -22.74 8.10
C LEU A 144 16.69 -22.57 9.56
N ASP A 145 17.16 -21.51 10.20
CA ASP A 145 16.85 -21.15 11.58
C ASP A 145 15.75 -20.08 11.68
N SER A 146 15.06 -19.76 10.57
CA SER A 146 13.90 -18.86 10.59
C SER A 146 12.92 -19.36 11.65
N SER A 147 12.57 -18.50 12.59
CA SER A 147 11.58 -18.84 13.61
C SER A 147 10.18 -18.43 13.18
N PHE A 148 10.08 -17.31 12.46
CA PHE A 148 8.83 -16.65 12.14
C PHE A 148 8.99 -15.77 10.89
N ILE A 149 8.13 -15.93 9.90
CA ILE A 149 8.07 -15.13 8.67
C ILE A 149 6.67 -14.56 8.52
N LEU A 150 6.57 -13.28 8.13
CA LEU A 150 5.30 -12.61 7.86
C LEU A 150 5.24 -12.11 6.42
N ILE A 151 4.23 -12.56 5.69
CA ILE A 151 4.01 -12.21 4.29
C ILE A 151 2.72 -11.41 4.19
N ASN A 152 2.81 -10.21 3.64
CA ASN A 152 1.67 -9.32 3.44
C ASN A 152 1.56 -8.91 1.97
N CYS A 153 0.40 -9.18 1.38
CA CYS A 153 0.08 -8.87 0.00
C CYS A 153 -1.19 -8.02 -0.06
N ILE A 154 -1.17 -6.99 -0.89
CA ILE A 154 -2.36 -6.18 -1.18
C ILE A 154 -2.39 -5.80 -2.66
N TYR A 155 -3.55 -6.00 -3.27
CA TYR A 155 -3.78 -5.73 -4.68
C TYR A 155 -5.01 -4.84 -4.82
N PHE A 156 -4.95 -3.90 -5.75
CA PHE A 156 -6.12 -3.13 -6.14
C PHE A 156 -6.35 -3.14 -7.64
N LYS A 157 -7.59 -3.44 -8.01
CA LYS A 157 -8.15 -3.17 -9.34
C LYS A 157 -9.59 -2.70 -9.19
N GLY A 158 -9.87 -1.53 -9.73
CA GLY A 158 -11.19 -0.91 -9.70
C GLY A 158 -11.68 -0.60 -11.11
N ILE A 159 -12.98 -0.32 -11.21
CA ILE A 159 -13.63 0.17 -12.43
C ILE A 159 -13.92 1.66 -12.24
N TRP A 160 -13.59 2.51 -13.20
CA TRP A 160 -13.88 3.95 -13.11
C TRP A 160 -15.38 4.24 -13.15
N VAL A 161 -15.84 5.28 -12.43
CA VAL A 161 -17.16 5.88 -12.69
C VAL A 161 -17.21 6.48 -14.09
N ASN A 162 -16.20 7.28 -14.44
CA ASN A 162 -16.03 7.88 -15.76
C ASN A 162 -14.82 7.23 -16.43
N GLN A 163 -15.07 6.24 -17.28
CA GLN A 163 -14.00 5.44 -17.91
C GLN A 163 -13.22 6.21 -18.97
N PHE A 164 -12.07 5.65 -19.31
CA PHE A 164 -11.25 6.09 -20.43
C PHE A 164 -11.58 5.26 -21.66
N ASN A 165 -11.70 5.89 -22.82
CA ASN A 165 -11.93 5.15 -24.06
C ASN A 165 -10.59 4.57 -24.53
N LYS A 166 -10.45 3.24 -24.54
CA LYS A 166 -9.25 2.53 -25.02
C LYS A 166 -8.78 3.00 -26.40
N ASN A 167 -9.70 3.36 -27.30
CA ASN A 167 -9.37 3.85 -28.64
C ASN A 167 -8.85 5.29 -28.67
N LYS A 168 -8.92 6.01 -27.54
CA LYS A 168 -8.36 7.36 -27.35
C LYS A 168 -7.05 7.36 -26.56
N THR A 169 -6.58 6.19 -26.13
CA THR A 169 -5.26 6.07 -25.51
C THR A 169 -4.21 6.23 -26.60
N THR A 170 -3.31 7.19 -26.43
CA THR A 170 -2.24 7.49 -27.40
C THR A 170 -0.92 7.69 -26.67
N GLU A 171 0.19 7.33 -27.32
CA GLU A 171 1.52 7.71 -26.85
C GLU A 171 1.67 9.24 -26.83
N ASP A 172 2.10 9.78 -25.70
CA ASP A 172 2.40 11.21 -25.53
C ASP A 172 3.65 11.38 -24.65
N ASP A 173 4.21 12.59 -24.67
CA ASP A 173 5.46 12.88 -23.99
C ASP A 173 5.24 13.09 -22.48
N PHE A 174 5.95 12.32 -21.67
CA PHE A 174 6.04 12.49 -20.22
C PHE A 174 7.42 13.02 -19.84
N MET A 175 7.46 14.22 -19.26
CA MET A 175 8.66 14.89 -18.81
C MET A 175 9.15 14.29 -17.49
N VAL A 176 10.09 13.35 -17.54
CA VAL A 176 10.71 12.72 -16.35
C VAL A 176 11.45 13.76 -15.52
N ASN A 177 12.11 14.71 -16.19
CA ASN A 177 12.70 15.92 -15.61
C ASN A 177 12.67 17.06 -16.65
N GLU A 178 13.26 18.21 -16.35
CA GLU A 178 13.25 19.39 -17.22
C GLU A 178 13.85 19.17 -18.61
N THR A 179 14.73 18.17 -18.77
CA THR A 179 15.53 17.94 -19.98
C THR A 179 15.25 16.61 -20.67
N TYR A 180 14.60 15.67 -19.98
CA TYR A 180 14.40 14.30 -20.46
C TYR A 180 12.92 13.94 -20.44
N SER A 181 12.42 13.51 -21.60
CA SER A 181 11.07 12.99 -21.78
C SER A 181 11.11 11.57 -22.33
N ILE A 182 10.01 10.85 -22.09
CA ILE A 182 9.75 9.53 -22.64
C ILE A 182 8.35 9.53 -23.26
N LYS A 183 8.11 8.65 -24.23
CA LYS A 183 6.77 8.40 -24.76
C LYS A 183 6.13 7.25 -23.99
N ILE A 184 4.95 7.51 -23.43
CA ILE A 184 4.15 6.50 -22.72
C ILE A 184 2.66 6.67 -23.08
N PRO A 185 1.83 5.63 -22.92
CA PRO A 185 0.41 5.71 -23.24
C PRO A 185 -0.35 6.61 -22.25
N PHE A 186 -1.03 7.63 -22.77
CA PHE A 186 -1.94 8.50 -22.02
C PHE A 186 -3.39 8.15 -22.30
N MET A 187 -4.14 7.83 -21.25
CA MET A 187 -5.57 7.59 -21.28
C MET A 187 -6.32 8.93 -21.24
N LYS A 188 -7.36 9.08 -22.06
CA LYS A 188 -8.12 10.34 -22.18
C LYS A 188 -9.61 10.18 -21.85
N THR A 189 -10.15 11.07 -21.04
CA THR A 189 -11.58 11.13 -20.73
C THR A 189 -12.05 12.58 -20.52
N LYS A 190 -13.36 12.82 -20.71
CA LYS A 190 -13.97 14.13 -20.46
C LYS A 190 -15.25 13.96 -19.66
N ALA A 191 -15.23 14.42 -18.42
CA ALA A 191 -16.37 14.29 -17.50
C ALA A 191 -16.30 15.34 -16.37
N LYS A 192 -17.23 15.25 -15.42
CA LYS A 192 -17.19 16.06 -14.19
C LYS A 192 -16.32 15.35 -13.16
N PHE A 193 -15.31 16.05 -12.64
CA PHE A 193 -14.45 15.59 -11.57
C PHE A 193 -14.32 16.66 -10.48
N LYS A 194 -13.95 16.24 -9.28
CA LYS A 194 -13.50 17.16 -8.24
C LYS A 194 -12.07 17.59 -8.56
N PHE A 195 -11.87 18.90 -8.71
CA PHE A 195 -10.60 19.49 -9.08
C PHE A 195 -10.36 20.81 -8.34
N GLY A 196 -9.09 21.13 -8.06
CA GLY A 196 -8.68 22.38 -7.44
C GLY A 196 -7.17 22.49 -7.25
N PHE A 197 -6.72 23.64 -6.75
CA PHE A 197 -5.32 23.90 -6.41
C PHE A 197 -5.17 23.98 -4.89
N ILE A 198 -4.11 23.40 -4.34
CA ILE A 198 -3.88 23.31 -2.90
C ILE A 198 -2.66 24.13 -2.50
N ASN A 199 -2.89 25.23 -1.80
CA ASN A 199 -1.85 26.19 -1.40
C ASN A 199 -0.78 25.56 -0.51
N GLU A 200 -1.16 24.70 0.44
CA GLU A 200 -0.24 24.00 1.34
C GLU A 200 0.64 22.97 0.62
N LEU A 201 0.27 22.62 -0.62
CA LEU A 201 1.06 21.79 -1.54
C LEU A 201 1.68 22.68 -2.64
N ASN A 202 2.03 23.93 -2.31
CA ASN A 202 2.64 24.92 -3.21
C ASN A 202 1.82 25.21 -4.48
N GLY A 203 0.50 25.27 -4.35
CA GLY A 203 -0.40 25.51 -5.49
C GLY A 203 -0.49 24.31 -6.44
N SER A 204 -0.09 23.11 -6.01
CA SER A 204 -0.23 21.89 -6.81
C SER A 204 -1.69 21.64 -7.18
N SER A 205 -1.90 21.14 -8.38
CA SER A 205 -3.22 20.81 -8.89
C SER A 205 -3.63 19.40 -8.44
N VAL A 206 -4.88 19.25 -8.02
CA VAL A 206 -5.40 18.00 -7.45
C VAL A 206 -6.69 17.62 -8.14
N ILE A 207 -6.79 16.36 -8.54
CA ILE A 207 -8.00 15.75 -9.11
C ILE A 207 -8.38 14.48 -8.33
N GLU A 208 -9.67 14.24 -8.16
CA GLU A 208 -10.21 12.95 -7.67
C GLU A 208 -10.97 12.23 -8.78
N LEU A 209 -10.54 11.00 -9.05
CA LEU A 209 -11.13 10.08 -10.04
C LEU A 209 -11.85 8.95 -9.27
N PRO A 210 -13.19 8.96 -9.19
CA PRO A 210 -13.94 7.97 -8.43
C PRO A 210 -14.06 6.63 -9.14
N TYR A 211 -14.06 5.55 -8.35
CA TYR A 211 -14.34 4.19 -8.81
C TYR A 211 -15.83 3.83 -8.64
N ALA A 212 -16.39 3.10 -9.60
CA ALA A 212 -17.76 2.62 -9.60
C ALA A 212 -17.96 1.53 -8.54
N ASN A 213 -19.16 1.47 -7.97
CA ASN A 213 -19.53 0.50 -6.91
C ASN A 213 -18.56 0.49 -5.72
N SER A 214 -17.88 1.62 -5.48
CA SER A 214 -16.82 1.78 -4.51
C SER A 214 -16.87 3.18 -3.90
N ASN A 215 -16.37 3.32 -2.67
CA ASN A 215 -16.13 4.62 -2.05
C ASN A 215 -14.69 5.13 -2.31
N LEU A 216 -13.92 4.41 -3.12
CA LEU A 216 -12.54 4.75 -3.42
C LEU A 216 -12.45 5.81 -4.50
N THR A 217 -11.47 6.68 -4.34
CA THR A 217 -11.02 7.62 -5.36
C THR A 217 -9.53 7.46 -5.56
N LEU A 218 -9.09 7.52 -6.83
CA LEU A 218 -7.70 7.83 -7.13
C LEU A 218 -7.56 9.35 -7.05
N THR A 219 -6.81 9.83 -6.08
CA THR A 219 -6.41 11.23 -5.97
C THR A 219 -5.04 11.38 -6.62
N ILE A 220 -4.93 12.25 -7.62
CA ILE A 220 -3.65 12.62 -8.23
C ILE A 220 -3.31 14.04 -7.81
N VAL A 221 -2.09 14.24 -7.32
CA VAL A 221 -1.52 15.55 -6.99
C VAL A 221 -0.35 15.80 -7.92
N LEU A 222 -0.57 16.72 -8.85
CA LEU A 222 0.42 17.11 -9.85
C LEU A 222 1.12 18.39 -9.36
N PRO A 223 2.46 18.37 -9.16
CA PRO A 223 3.22 19.52 -8.70
C PRO A 223 2.96 20.77 -9.55
N SER A 224 2.96 21.96 -8.95
CA SER A 224 3.03 23.22 -9.70
C SER A 224 4.37 23.34 -10.45
N LYS A 225 4.57 24.38 -11.26
CA LYS A 225 5.83 24.55 -11.99
C LYS A 225 7.02 24.86 -11.07
N ASP A 226 6.74 25.38 -9.89
CA ASP A 226 7.76 25.91 -8.97
C ASP A 226 8.35 24.85 -8.01
N ILE A 227 7.80 23.64 -8.01
CA ILE A 227 8.28 22.53 -7.19
C ILE A 227 8.39 21.23 -7.97
N ASP A 228 9.37 20.42 -7.59
CA ASP A 228 9.50 19.05 -8.06
C ASP A 228 8.66 18.07 -7.21
N LEU A 229 8.73 16.79 -7.59
CA LEU A 229 8.05 15.72 -6.85
C LEU A 229 8.61 15.52 -5.43
N ASN A 230 9.90 15.75 -5.20
CA ASN A 230 10.52 15.57 -3.88
C ASN A 230 9.97 16.60 -2.90
N ASN A 231 9.96 17.88 -3.30
CA ASN A 231 9.33 18.97 -2.55
C ASN A 231 7.86 18.65 -2.27
N LEU A 232 7.11 18.15 -3.27
CA LEU A 232 5.72 17.74 -3.06
C LEU A 232 5.60 16.64 -2.00
N ILE A 233 6.46 15.61 -2.06
CA ILE A 233 6.49 14.52 -1.07
C ILE A 233 6.82 15.05 0.33
N GLN A 234 7.71 16.03 0.47
CA GLN A 234 7.99 16.66 1.76
C GLN A 234 6.75 17.38 2.33
N LEU A 235 6.06 18.17 1.51
CA LEU A 235 4.86 18.91 1.91
C LEU A 235 3.71 17.96 2.28
N SER A 236 3.56 16.89 1.51
CA SER A 236 2.47 15.91 1.64
C SER A 236 2.48 15.15 2.97
N LYS A 237 3.65 15.06 3.63
CA LYS A 237 3.79 14.45 4.97
C LYS A 237 2.96 15.15 6.02
N ASN A 238 2.90 16.48 6.00
CA ASN A 238 2.20 17.23 7.03
C ASN A 238 0.77 17.56 6.62
N TYR A 239 0.42 17.34 5.35
CA TYR A 239 -0.91 17.57 4.82
C TYR A 239 -1.97 16.69 5.48
N ASP A 240 -3.15 17.25 5.77
CA ASP A 240 -4.32 16.51 6.22
C ASP A 240 -5.21 16.15 5.03
N TRP A 241 -5.22 14.87 4.69
CA TRP A 241 -5.99 14.35 3.58
C TRP A 241 -7.49 14.26 3.85
N LYS A 242 -7.93 14.27 5.12
CA LYS A 242 -9.33 14.00 5.48
C LYS A 242 -10.31 14.99 4.85
N ASN A 243 -9.92 16.27 4.81
CA ASN A 243 -10.78 17.34 4.33
C ASN A 243 -10.51 17.75 2.87
N LEU A 244 -9.62 17.06 2.16
CA LEU A 244 -9.23 17.40 0.80
C LEU A 244 -10.46 17.56 -0.12
N SER A 245 -11.37 16.60 -0.10
CA SER A 245 -12.51 16.56 -1.03
C SER A 245 -13.51 17.70 -0.85
N ASN A 246 -13.47 18.42 0.28
CA ASN A 246 -14.29 19.61 0.55
C ASN A 246 -13.66 20.89 -0.02
N ARG A 247 -12.37 20.85 -0.35
CA ARG A 247 -11.59 21.96 -0.91
C ARG A 247 -11.60 21.96 -2.43
N LEU A 248 -11.98 20.85 -3.04
CA LEU A 248 -12.09 20.67 -4.49
C LEU A 248 -13.49 21.02 -4.98
N ARG A 249 -13.60 21.51 -6.22
CA ARG A 249 -14.88 21.86 -6.85
C ARG A 249 -15.20 20.88 -7.98
N ASN A 250 -16.48 20.53 -8.12
CA ASN A 250 -16.95 19.75 -9.27
C ASN A 250 -16.87 20.61 -10.53
N GLN A 251 -16.09 20.17 -11.51
CA GLN A 251 -15.85 20.89 -12.75
C GLN A 251 -15.81 19.91 -13.92
N THR A 252 -16.25 20.34 -15.11
CA THR A 252 -16.10 19.55 -16.33
C THR A 252 -14.67 19.70 -16.84
N LEU A 253 -13.90 18.61 -16.84
CA LEU A 253 -12.49 18.61 -17.26
C LEU A 253 -12.26 17.66 -18.43
N SER A 254 -11.29 18.02 -19.28
CA SER A 254 -10.58 17.04 -20.11
C SER A 254 -9.42 16.50 -19.29
N VAL A 255 -9.34 15.18 -19.09
CA VAL A 255 -8.35 14.54 -18.23
C VAL A 255 -7.50 13.61 -19.06
N GLU A 256 -6.19 13.77 -18.95
CA GLU A 256 -5.19 12.93 -19.59
C GLU A 256 -4.16 12.48 -18.55
N ILE A 257 -4.12 11.17 -18.30
CA ILE A 257 -3.21 10.56 -17.33
C ILE A 257 -2.52 9.34 -17.93
N PRO A 258 -1.27 9.05 -17.54
CA PRO A 258 -0.58 7.84 -17.99
C PRO A 258 -1.35 6.57 -17.59
N LYS A 259 -1.30 5.56 -18.46
CA LYS A 259 -1.60 4.17 -18.10
C LYS A 259 -0.36 3.55 -17.49
N PHE A 260 -0.48 2.97 -16.30
CA PHE A 260 0.66 2.39 -15.59
C PHE A 260 0.26 1.30 -14.61
N ASN A 261 1.20 0.40 -14.34
CA ASN A 261 1.17 -0.49 -13.19
C ASN A 261 2.21 0.01 -12.19
N ALA A 262 1.88 0.00 -10.90
CA ALA A 262 2.89 0.21 -9.86
C ALA A 262 2.86 -0.98 -8.90
N THR A 263 4.04 -1.58 -8.75
CA THR A 263 4.27 -2.74 -7.89
C THR A 263 5.42 -2.43 -6.93
N ILE A 264 5.28 -2.80 -5.68
CA ILE A 264 6.39 -2.87 -4.72
C ILE A 264 6.51 -4.30 -4.19
N ASN A 265 7.76 -4.75 -4.07
CA ASN A 265 8.17 -6.04 -3.55
C ASN A 265 9.32 -5.79 -2.58
N GLN A 266 9.05 -5.73 -1.28
CA GLN A 266 10.07 -5.27 -0.33
C GLN A 266 10.08 -6.01 1.00
N PHE A 267 11.28 -6.42 1.41
CA PHE A 267 11.58 -6.76 2.80
C PHE A 267 11.61 -5.49 3.65
N LEU A 268 10.71 -5.42 4.62
CA LEU A 268 10.54 -4.26 5.47
C LEU A 268 11.55 -4.20 6.63
N ASN A 269 12.44 -5.18 6.79
CA ASN A 269 13.42 -5.24 7.86
C ASN A 269 14.22 -3.94 8.02
N ARG A 270 14.89 -3.49 6.94
CA ARG A 270 15.69 -2.25 6.97
C ARG A 270 14.83 -1.01 7.26
N PRO A 271 13.69 -0.78 6.57
CA PRO A 271 12.77 0.31 6.94
C PRO A 271 12.34 0.29 8.42
N LEU A 272 12.00 -0.89 8.96
CA LEU A 272 11.54 -1.04 10.35
C LEU A 272 12.64 -0.78 11.36
N ILE A 273 13.86 -1.28 11.12
CA ILE A 273 15.05 -0.98 11.93
C ILE A 273 15.31 0.53 11.96
N LYS A 274 15.26 1.21 10.81
CA LYS A 274 15.40 2.68 10.74
C LYS A 274 14.30 3.44 11.49
N MET A 275 13.16 2.80 11.72
CA MET A 275 12.06 3.34 12.50
C MET A 275 12.14 2.98 14.00
N GLY A 276 13.22 2.35 14.44
CA GLY A 276 13.45 1.97 15.83
C GLY A 276 12.69 0.71 16.26
N MET A 277 12.35 -0.17 15.33
CA MET A 277 11.73 -1.48 15.58
C MET A 277 12.74 -2.63 15.35
N ASP A 278 13.98 -2.41 15.76
CA ASP A 278 15.11 -3.32 15.57
C ASP A 278 15.00 -4.60 16.42
N SER A 279 14.38 -4.53 17.61
CA SER A 279 14.25 -5.70 18.48
C SER A 279 13.41 -6.83 17.87
N LEU A 280 12.65 -6.59 16.81
CA LEU A 280 11.96 -7.65 16.07
C LEU A 280 12.92 -8.68 15.47
N PHE A 281 14.10 -8.23 15.07
CA PHE A 281 15.05 -8.97 14.24
C PHE A 281 16.29 -9.45 15.00
N ASP A 282 16.43 -9.08 16.28
CA ASP A 282 17.60 -9.38 17.11
C ASP A 282 17.26 -10.44 18.17
N SER A 283 17.95 -11.57 18.10
CA SER A 283 17.73 -12.71 19.02
C SER A 283 17.98 -12.40 20.49
N SER A 284 18.80 -11.39 20.79
CA SER A 284 19.12 -10.99 22.17
C SER A 284 18.01 -10.14 22.80
N THR A 285 17.26 -9.40 21.99
CA THR A 285 16.26 -8.42 22.46
C THR A 285 14.82 -8.75 22.07
N ALA A 286 14.59 -9.63 21.09
CA ALA A 286 13.26 -9.98 20.61
C ALA A 286 12.38 -10.62 21.68
N GLN A 287 11.18 -10.06 21.84
CA GLN A 287 10.19 -10.52 22.81
C GLN A 287 8.86 -10.85 22.13
N LEU A 288 8.89 -11.72 21.10
CA LEU A 288 7.71 -12.28 20.44
C LEU A 288 7.18 -13.55 21.15
N ASN A 289 7.15 -13.51 22.48
CA ASN A 289 6.89 -14.66 23.34
C ASN A 289 5.43 -15.05 23.49
N HIS A 290 4.49 -14.30 22.93
CA HIS A 290 3.07 -14.70 22.89
C HIS A 290 2.71 -15.49 21.63
N ILE A 291 3.64 -15.71 20.71
CA ILE A 291 3.39 -16.41 19.44
C ILE A 291 3.52 -17.93 19.61
N VAL A 292 4.60 -18.38 20.27
CA VAL A 292 4.95 -19.80 20.39
C VAL A 292 5.26 -20.21 21.82
N HIS A 293 5.23 -21.51 22.04
CA HIS A 293 5.69 -22.16 23.26
C HIS A 293 6.46 -23.44 22.95
N ASN A 294 7.27 -23.86 23.91
CA ASN A 294 7.84 -25.20 23.97
C ASN A 294 7.25 -25.91 25.20
N ASN A 295 6.49 -27.00 24.98
CA ASN A 295 5.84 -27.79 26.04
C ASN A 295 5.07 -26.93 27.06
N GLY A 296 4.22 -26.02 26.58
CA GLY A 296 3.41 -25.10 27.40
C GLY A 296 4.16 -23.87 27.94
N THR A 297 5.50 -23.82 27.83
CA THR A 297 6.29 -22.67 28.28
C THR A 297 6.49 -21.67 27.14
N PRO A 298 6.07 -20.40 27.27
CA PRO A 298 6.32 -19.37 26.27
C PRO A 298 7.81 -19.20 25.97
N ILE A 299 8.19 -19.11 24.70
CA ILE A 299 9.59 -18.91 24.28
C ILE A 299 9.72 -17.66 23.41
N ARG A 300 10.87 -17.01 23.46
CA ARG A 300 11.18 -15.87 22.59
C ARG A 300 11.60 -16.37 21.22
N VAL A 301 11.07 -15.71 20.19
CA VAL A 301 11.47 -15.91 18.78
C VAL A 301 11.72 -14.55 18.13
N THR A 302 12.46 -14.55 17.04
CA THR A 302 12.70 -13.39 16.18
C THR A 302 11.82 -13.48 14.93
N LEU A 303 11.46 -12.32 14.40
CA LEU A 303 10.97 -12.18 13.04
C LEU A 303 12.18 -12.27 12.11
N ASP A 304 12.18 -13.24 11.19
CA ASP A 304 13.21 -13.34 10.17
C ASP A 304 13.04 -12.20 9.16
N TYR A 305 11.85 -12.08 8.58
CA TYR A 305 11.48 -10.91 7.80
C TYR A 305 9.97 -10.66 7.71
N LEU A 306 9.63 -9.40 7.52
CA LEU A 306 8.31 -8.97 7.05
C LEU A 306 8.42 -8.62 5.57
N TYR A 307 7.76 -9.38 4.71
CA TYR A 307 7.69 -9.10 3.29
C TYR A 307 6.39 -8.37 2.97
N HIS A 308 6.48 -7.21 2.34
CA HIS A 308 5.33 -6.44 1.88
C HIS A 308 5.30 -6.33 0.36
N GLN A 309 4.13 -6.63 -0.17
CA GLN A 309 3.83 -6.53 -1.58
C GLN A 309 2.56 -5.72 -1.79
N ALA A 310 2.65 -4.72 -2.64
CA ALA A 310 1.51 -3.90 -3.04
C ALA A 310 1.48 -3.73 -4.56
N VAL A 311 0.32 -3.93 -5.16
CA VAL A 311 0.11 -3.82 -6.60
C VAL A 311 -1.11 -2.94 -6.88
N ILE A 312 -0.95 -1.95 -7.76
CA ILE A 312 -2.05 -1.17 -8.32
C ILE A 312 -1.94 -1.17 -9.84
N ASN A 313 -3.05 -1.48 -10.52
CA ASN A 313 -3.14 -1.34 -11.97
C ASN A 313 -4.05 -0.16 -12.32
N ILE A 314 -3.50 0.81 -13.06
CA ILE A 314 -4.20 1.99 -13.56
C ILE A 314 -4.31 1.86 -15.08
N ASP A 315 -5.48 1.40 -15.53
CA ASP A 315 -5.82 1.21 -16.93
C ASP A 315 -7.19 1.83 -17.28
N GLU A 316 -7.66 1.59 -18.49
CA GLU A 316 -8.91 2.17 -18.98
C GLU A 316 -10.18 1.52 -18.42
N GLU A 317 -10.08 0.39 -17.69
CA GLU A 317 -11.17 -0.57 -17.58
C GLU A 317 -12.43 -0.14 -16.82
N GLY A 318 -13.53 -0.68 -17.35
CA GLY A 318 -14.92 -0.65 -16.95
C GLY A 318 -15.83 -1.06 -18.13
N THR A 319 -17.15 -1.19 -17.92
CA THR A 319 -18.10 -1.50 -19.01
C THR A 319 -18.33 -0.28 -19.89
N THR A 320 -18.09 -0.44 -21.19
CA THR A 320 -18.10 0.52 -22.33
C THR A 320 -19.40 1.33 -22.55
N ALA A 321 -20.33 1.37 -21.60
CA ALA A 321 -21.73 1.79 -21.80
C ALA A 321 -22.04 3.26 -21.48
N ALA A 322 -21.04 4.16 -21.37
CA ALA A 322 -21.30 5.58 -21.09
C ALA A 322 -20.62 6.55 -22.07
N ALA A 323 -20.28 6.10 -23.28
CA ALA A 323 -19.83 6.98 -24.36
C ALA A 323 -20.99 7.74 -25.02
N THR A 324 -21.94 8.27 -24.26
CA THR A 324 -23.02 9.09 -24.81
C THR A 324 -23.63 9.96 -23.73
N THR A 325 -23.05 11.15 -23.51
CA THR A 325 -23.75 12.43 -23.20
C THR A 325 -22.76 13.45 -22.62
N ALA A 326 -21.84 13.93 -23.44
CA ALA A 326 -21.24 15.24 -23.19
C ALA A 326 -22.07 16.26 -23.97
N ALA A 327 -23.03 16.90 -23.30
CA ALA A 327 -23.67 18.09 -23.83
C ALA A 327 -22.58 19.10 -24.23
N SER A 328 -22.63 19.55 -25.47
CA SER A 328 -21.71 20.50 -26.07
C SER A 328 -21.84 21.87 -25.39
N SER A 329 -21.11 22.05 -24.29
CA SER A 329 -20.84 23.37 -23.72
C SER A 329 -19.86 24.12 -24.64
N ARG A 330 -20.17 25.37 -24.97
CA ARG A 330 -19.37 26.26 -25.84
C ARG A 330 -18.10 26.82 -25.17
N SER A 331 -17.81 26.49 -23.91
CA SER A 331 -16.54 26.84 -23.28
C SER A 331 -15.51 25.72 -23.44
N MET A 332 -14.25 26.07 -23.72
CA MET A 332 -13.17 25.10 -23.64
C MET A 332 -13.12 24.52 -22.21
N PRO A 333 -13.15 23.19 -22.05
CA PRO A 333 -13.05 22.56 -20.74
C PRO A 333 -11.65 22.81 -20.16
N ILE A 334 -11.56 22.95 -18.83
CA ILE A 334 -10.27 22.96 -18.13
C ILE A 334 -9.59 21.61 -18.38
N THR A 335 -8.29 21.62 -18.66
CA THR A 335 -7.53 20.39 -18.92
C THR A 335 -6.66 20.04 -17.73
N PHE A 336 -6.72 18.80 -17.28
CA PHE A 336 -5.78 18.20 -16.33
C PHE A 336 -4.90 17.21 -17.09
N LEU A 337 -3.60 17.50 -17.17
CA LEU A 337 -2.63 16.75 -17.94
C LEU A 337 -1.47 16.33 -17.03
N ALA A 338 -1.36 15.04 -16.74
CA ALA A 338 -0.33 14.50 -15.83
C ALA A 338 0.96 14.12 -16.58
N THR A 339 1.60 15.09 -17.25
CA THR A 339 2.80 14.90 -18.11
C THR A 339 4.14 15.03 -17.39
N LYS A 340 4.15 14.98 -16.06
CA LYS A 340 5.38 15.04 -15.26
C LYS A 340 5.19 14.27 -13.95
N PRO A 341 6.25 13.93 -13.20
CA PRO A 341 6.15 13.17 -11.97
C PRO A 341 5.12 13.70 -10.99
N PHE A 342 4.30 12.81 -10.44
CA PHE A 342 3.17 13.15 -9.58
C PHE A 342 3.01 12.18 -8.41
N LEU A 343 2.37 12.67 -7.35
CA LEU A 343 1.94 11.85 -6.21
C LEU A 343 0.52 11.32 -6.49
N TYR A 344 0.24 10.08 -6.13
CA TYR A 344 -1.11 9.53 -6.18
C TYR A 344 -1.47 8.79 -4.89
N LEU A 345 -2.76 8.80 -4.57
CA LEU A 345 -3.33 8.11 -3.42
C LEU A 345 -4.60 7.37 -3.84
N LEU A 346 -4.75 6.13 -3.40
CA LEU A 346 -6.03 5.44 -3.42
C LEU A 346 -6.67 5.57 -2.04
N ARG A 347 -7.78 6.29 -1.94
CA ARG A 347 -8.36 6.66 -0.64
C ARG A 347 -9.88 6.70 -0.63
N THR A 348 -10.45 6.58 0.57
CA THR A 348 -11.78 7.13 0.91
C THR A 348 -11.61 8.50 1.56
N SER A 349 -12.69 9.18 1.95
CA SER A 349 -12.61 10.43 2.72
C SER A 349 -11.77 10.29 4.00
N SER A 350 -11.79 9.14 4.65
CA SER A 350 -11.14 8.91 5.95
C SER A 350 -9.80 8.18 5.90
N THR A 351 -9.53 7.42 4.84
CA THR A 351 -8.53 6.34 4.88
C THR A 351 -7.71 6.30 3.59
N ILE A 352 -6.39 6.17 3.71
CA ILE A 352 -5.47 5.99 2.59
C ILE A 352 -5.11 4.51 2.50
N TYR A 353 -5.48 3.86 1.40
CA TYR A 353 -5.21 2.45 1.17
C TYR A 353 -3.88 2.26 0.45
N PHE A 354 -3.60 3.11 -0.54
CA PHE A 354 -2.34 3.15 -1.25
C PHE A 354 -1.86 4.58 -1.37
N ILE A 355 -0.56 4.76 -1.33
CA ILE A 355 0.10 6.02 -1.63
C ILE A 355 1.38 5.71 -2.40
N GLY A 356 1.65 6.53 -3.40
CA GLY A 356 2.77 6.31 -4.29
C GLY A 356 3.08 7.53 -5.13
N HIS A 357 4.14 7.43 -5.91
CA HIS A 357 4.50 8.42 -6.91
C HIS A 357 4.82 7.74 -8.23
N PHE A 358 4.49 8.44 -9.31
CA PHE A 358 4.75 8.01 -10.68
C PHE A 358 5.82 8.93 -11.27
N THR A 359 6.86 8.34 -11.86
CA THR A 359 8.02 9.03 -12.44
C THR A 359 8.26 8.66 -13.90
N GLY A 360 7.32 7.93 -14.54
CA GLY A 360 7.38 7.58 -15.96
C GLY A 360 7.89 6.17 -16.26
N LYS A 361 8.44 5.44 -15.28
CA LYS A 361 8.94 4.08 -15.52
C LYS A 361 7.89 3.04 -15.18
N ASN A 362 7.32 2.37 -16.18
CA ASN A 362 6.43 1.22 -15.99
C ASN A 362 7.16 -0.01 -15.45
#